data_AF-A0A3D1Z8C2-F1
#
_entry.id   AF-A0A3D1Z8C2-F1
#
_cell.length_a   1.000
_cell.length_b   1.000
_cell.length_c   1.000
_cell.angle_alpha   90.00
_cell.angle_beta   90.00
_cell.angle_gamma   90.00
#
_symmetry.space_group_name_H-M   'P 1'
#
loop_
_entity.id
_entity.type
_entity.pdbx_description
1 polymer ?
#
loop_
_entity_poly.entity_id
_entity_poly.type
_entity_poly.pdbx_seq_one_letter_code
_entity_poly.pdbx_strand_id
1 'polypeptide(L)'
;MGKQLHEKKRHRANNAGGVPVDSYQSALALANIMYELMPKSSGKQTEAITELNVHHIYFLYLWLTGHLSEINHSFELPDLILVSGSEDCAPHRLRRIRESGISWVEYALPYNKGKKTVHLWQPMPDAMNAIFSYWLTNHSHDLRMNLSQKKYFFWKSKVRKLRTPDDLRCQFVLRKDIFYRYFELMASGDPYLPFPAQQLFAVKKIHHHSALSYQRMTSDQIRYEVFSAQNRYLGRLMSEINRQEMKPYCDVRLPSTQSLKSILSAMEARPPYLKKEGAIVSFNFEMTEGARTYIPMEPIYIGSTRTIENAQLSCFFDHLRQQLKLQPEKSASPEALRAYYNARTYELALLFVLLTGARPTHHISIEREMCFGLQRALIRDKGRYRLINLPIYLQQAIQAYQALQARVINTLRPHDTSKMHILWYLIDEDNKARPLIAKSLRLFMHEQWQRCFTTKSGSPVNTVVPYQLRHSFAQHALMVTRPRLARQQIDLLMGHSELGEHLGNDYHFKPCDKKLLDHLNHWPSRLHLSPIEQSIFQKEDDL
;
A
#
# COMPACT_ATOMS: atom_id res chain seq x y z
N MET A 1 -10.55 34.45 -1.53
CA MET A 1 -9.26 33.71 -1.44
C MET A 1 -9.09 32.88 -0.16
N GLY A 2 -9.58 33.30 1.02
CA GLY A 2 -9.36 32.59 2.29
C GLY A 2 -9.92 31.16 2.36
N LYS A 3 -11.10 30.90 1.78
CA LYS A 3 -11.76 29.58 1.83
C LYS A 3 -11.00 28.48 1.08
N GLN A 4 -10.51 28.78 -0.13
CA GLN A 4 -9.63 27.88 -0.88
C GLN A 4 -8.27 27.68 -0.20
N LEU A 5 -7.73 28.72 0.46
CA LEU A 5 -6.48 28.60 1.21
C LEU A 5 -6.65 27.71 2.45
N HIS A 6 -7.81 27.81 3.11
CA HIS A 6 -8.19 26.99 4.26
C HIS A 6 -8.44 25.54 3.86
N GLU A 7 -9.12 25.31 2.74
CA GLU A 7 -9.30 23.99 2.14
C GLU A 7 -7.94 23.39 1.74
N LYS A 8 -7.07 24.15 1.08
CA LYS A 8 -5.70 23.71 0.77
C LYS A 8 -4.89 23.41 2.03
N LYS A 9 -5.03 24.18 3.12
CA LYS A 9 -4.37 23.87 4.41
C LYS A 9 -4.94 22.59 5.03
N ARG A 10 -6.26 22.40 4.99
CA ARG A 10 -6.92 21.20 5.50
C ARG A 10 -6.55 19.95 4.69
N HIS A 11 -6.49 20.08 3.36
CA HIS A 11 -6.01 19.03 2.47
C HIS A 11 -4.52 18.72 2.71
N ARG A 12 -3.68 19.74 2.92
CA ARG A 12 -2.27 19.55 3.28
C ARG A 12 -2.10 18.84 4.63
N ALA A 13 -2.88 19.20 5.65
CA ALA A 13 -2.88 18.51 6.93
C ALA A 13 -3.33 17.04 6.80
N ASN A 14 -4.31 16.76 5.93
CA ASN A 14 -4.76 15.39 5.66
C ASN A 14 -3.73 14.57 4.86
N ASN A 15 -2.96 15.21 3.98
CA ASN A 15 -1.95 14.56 3.13
C ASN A 15 -0.61 14.34 3.86
N ALA A 16 -0.31 15.15 4.87
CA ALA A 16 0.90 15.06 5.70
C ALA A 16 0.81 13.98 6.81
N GLY A 17 -0.05 12.97 6.64
CA GLY A 17 -0.30 11.95 7.67
C GLY A 17 -1.31 12.53 8.64
N GLY A 18 -2.57 12.60 8.19
CA GLY A 18 -3.65 13.27 8.90
C GLY A 18 -3.65 12.97 10.40
N VAL A 19 -3.92 14.00 11.20
CA VAL A 19 -4.04 13.84 12.65
C VAL A 19 -5.06 12.74 12.92
N PRO A 20 -4.67 11.67 13.64
CA PRO A 20 -5.59 10.58 13.90
C PRO A 20 -6.77 11.10 14.70
N VAL A 21 -7.95 10.52 14.49
CA VAL A 21 -9.14 10.88 15.26
C VAL A 21 -8.82 10.68 16.74
N ASP A 22 -9.23 11.64 17.57
CA ASP A 22 -9.02 11.63 19.01
C ASP A 22 -9.59 10.34 19.62
N SER A 23 -8.73 9.55 20.27
CA SER A 23 -9.10 8.24 20.80
C SER A 23 -10.03 8.34 21.99
N TYR A 24 -9.87 9.36 22.83
CA TYR A 24 -10.69 9.57 24.01
C TYR A 24 -12.12 9.95 23.63
N GLN A 25 -12.28 10.95 22.77
CA GLN A 25 -13.60 11.39 22.28
C GLN A 25 -14.30 10.29 21.48
N SER A 26 -13.54 9.45 20.77
CA SER A 26 -14.07 8.30 20.04
C SER A 26 -14.52 7.17 20.98
N ALA A 27 -13.74 6.89 22.04
CA ALA A 27 -14.11 5.91 23.06
C ALA A 27 -15.40 6.33 23.79
N LEU A 28 -15.51 7.61 24.14
CA LEU A 28 -16.71 8.17 24.73
C LEU A 28 -17.92 8.11 23.78
N ALA A 29 -17.72 8.39 22.48
CA ALA A 29 -18.77 8.25 21.48
C ALA A 29 -19.25 6.80 21.36
N LEU A 30 -18.34 5.83 21.39
CA LEU A 30 -18.67 4.40 21.41
C LEU A 30 -19.50 4.05 22.65
N ALA A 31 -19.02 4.39 23.85
CA ALA A 31 -19.73 4.15 25.11
C ALA A 31 -21.15 4.74 25.09
N ASN A 32 -21.30 5.98 24.61
CA ASN A 32 -22.60 6.63 24.49
C ASN A 32 -23.54 5.94 23.50
N ILE A 33 -23.01 5.43 22.38
CA ILE A 33 -23.81 4.70 21.41
C ILE A 33 -24.28 3.37 21.99
N MET A 34 -23.37 2.62 22.62
CA MET A 34 -23.72 1.37 23.28
C MET A 34 -24.79 1.59 24.36
N TYR A 35 -24.62 2.63 25.17
CA TYR A 35 -25.60 3.04 26.16
C TYR A 35 -26.98 3.41 25.56
N GLU A 36 -27.00 4.03 24.37
CA GLU A 36 -28.26 4.36 23.69
C GLU A 36 -28.94 3.18 23.00
N LEU A 37 -28.18 2.15 22.60
CA LEU A 37 -28.71 0.91 22.02
C LEU A 37 -29.31 -0.02 23.07
N MET A 38 -29.10 0.26 24.36
CA MET A 38 -29.74 -0.47 25.45
C MET A 38 -31.26 -0.25 25.46
N PRO A 39 -32.05 -1.31 25.71
CA PRO A 39 -33.48 -1.16 25.96
C PRO A 39 -33.71 -0.29 27.20
N LYS A 40 -34.40 0.84 27.04
CA LYS A 40 -34.75 1.73 28.16
C LYS A 40 -36.19 1.46 28.58
N SER A 41 -36.37 0.97 29.80
CA SER A 41 -37.70 0.80 30.40
C SER A 41 -38.17 2.12 31.01
N SER A 42 -39.43 2.51 30.77
CA SER A 42 -39.99 3.71 31.41
C SER A 42 -39.96 3.58 32.94
N GLY A 43 -39.45 4.60 33.64
CA GLY A 43 -39.46 4.65 35.11
C GLY A 43 -38.39 3.86 35.85
N LYS A 44 -37.48 3.14 35.17
CA LYS A 44 -36.34 2.46 35.81
C LYS A 44 -35.02 3.16 35.47
N GLN A 45 -34.12 3.28 36.45
CA GLN A 45 -32.73 3.66 36.16
C GLN A 45 -32.14 2.63 35.20
N THR A 46 -31.50 3.12 34.13
CA THR A 46 -30.85 2.26 33.16
C THR A 46 -29.51 1.83 33.74
N GLU A 47 -29.35 0.55 34.06
CA GLU A 47 -28.06 -0.01 34.44
C GLU A 47 -27.04 0.19 33.30
N ALA A 48 -25.78 0.46 33.64
CA ALA A 48 -24.74 0.71 32.65
C ALA A 48 -24.47 -0.52 31.76
N ILE A 49 -24.66 -1.72 32.31
CA ILE A 49 -24.46 -3.01 31.64
C ILE A 49 -25.81 -3.54 31.15
N THR A 50 -25.87 -4.01 29.91
CA THR A 50 -27.08 -4.63 29.33
C THR A 50 -26.80 -6.01 28.76
N GLU A 51 -27.86 -6.78 28.50
CA GLU A 51 -27.76 -8.01 27.73
C GLU A 51 -27.38 -7.71 26.27
N LEU A 52 -26.46 -8.52 25.74
CA LEU A 52 -26.08 -8.46 24.33
C LEU A 52 -27.29 -8.73 23.45
N ASN A 53 -27.54 -7.85 22.48
CA ASN A 53 -28.69 -7.94 21.57
C ASN A 53 -28.28 -7.65 20.12
N VAL A 54 -29.21 -7.89 19.20
CA VAL A 54 -28.97 -7.80 17.75
C VAL A 54 -28.52 -6.41 17.29
N HIS A 55 -28.97 -5.34 17.96
CA HIS A 55 -28.60 -3.97 17.61
C HIS A 55 -27.12 -3.69 17.88
N HIS A 56 -26.52 -4.29 18.91
CA HIS A 56 -25.09 -4.19 19.16
C HIS A 56 -24.29 -4.82 18.02
N ILE A 57 -24.66 -6.03 17.60
CA ILE A 57 -24.00 -6.74 16.49
C ILE A 57 -24.07 -5.92 15.20
N TYR A 58 -25.27 -5.42 14.88
CA TYR A 58 -25.49 -4.59 13.70
C TYR A 58 -24.70 -3.28 13.73
N PHE A 59 -24.67 -2.61 14.89
CA PHE A 59 -23.90 -1.39 15.05
C PHE A 59 -22.41 -1.63 14.78
N LEU A 60 -21.82 -2.61 15.46
CA LEU A 60 -20.39 -2.91 15.35
C LEU A 60 -20.03 -3.34 13.91
N TYR A 61 -20.86 -4.19 13.28
CA TYR A 61 -20.66 -4.61 11.90
C TYR A 61 -20.68 -3.42 10.93
N LEU A 62 -21.76 -2.62 10.95
CA LEU A 62 -21.91 -1.49 10.02
C LEU A 62 -20.85 -0.40 10.26
N TRP A 63 -20.35 -0.29 11.49
CA TRP A 63 -19.34 0.69 11.87
C TRP A 63 -17.97 0.24 11.36
N LEU A 64 -17.64 -1.03 11.55
CA LEU A 64 -16.41 -1.65 11.06
C LEU A 64 -16.33 -1.63 9.53
N THR A 65 -17.43 -1.90 8.84
CA THR A 65 -17.48 -1.90 7.37
C THR A 65 -17.72 -0.52 6.74
N GLY A 66 -17.88 0.54 7.55
CA GLY A 66 -18.11 1.91 7.07
C GLY A 66 -19.53 2.22 6.55
N HIS A 67 -20.37 1.21 6.37
CA HIS A 67 -21.74 1.35 5.85
C HIS A 67 -22.65 2.23 6.73
N LEU A 68 -22.35 2.36 8.03
CA LEU A 68 -23.09 3.23 8.95
C LEU A 68 -23.11 4.70 8.48
N SER A 69 -22.07 5.14 7.78
CA SER A 69 -21.98 6.50 7.24
C SER A 69 -22.86 6.73 6.00
N GLU A 70 -23.20 5.67 5.26
CA GLU A 70 -23.93 5.72 3.98
C GLU A 70 -25.44 5.60 4.14
N ILE A 71 -25.90 4.86 5.15
CA ILE A 71 -27.32 4.60 5.38
C ILE A 71 -28.05 5.91 5.72
N ASN A 72 -29.05 6.27 4.92
CA ASN A 72 -29.92 7.44 5.08
C ASN A 72 -31.35 7.06 5.48
N HIS A 73 -31.74 5.80 5.26
CA HIS A 73 -33.08 5.31 5.60
C HIS A 73 -33.06 3.92 6.24
N SER A 74 -34.06 3.63 7.08
CA SER A 74 -34.14 2.35 7.80
C SER A 74 -34.26 1.11 6.89
N PHE A 75 -34.84 1.24 5.69
CA PHE A 75 -34.98 0.12 4.74
C PHE A 75 -33.67 -0.24 4.04
N GLU A 76 -32.66 0.65 4.07
CA GLU A 76 -31.32 0.42 3.51
C GLU A 76 -30.45 -0.44 4.44
N LEU A 77 -30.92 -0.72 5.67
CA LEU A 77 -30.21 -1.61 6.58
C LEU A 77 -30.16 -3.02 5.99
N PRO A 78 -28.95 -3.58 5.78
CA PRO A 78 -28.79 -4.87 5.14
C PRO A 78 -29.26 -6.00 6.06
N ASP A 79 -29.50 -7.17 5.47
CA ASP A 79 -29.67 -8.40 6.24
C ASP A 79 -28.30 -9.06 6.38
N LEU A 80 -27.92 -9.38 7.62
CA LEU A 80 -26.69 -10.13 7.88
C LEU A 80 -26.98 -11.62 7.79
N ILE A 81 -26.28 -12.30 6.89
CA ILE A 81 -26.53 -13.71 6.56
C ILE A 81 -25.40 -14.55 7.13
N LEU A 82 -25.73 -15.56 7.93
CA LEU A 82 -24.74 -16.51 8.44
C LEU A 82 -24.64 -17.66 7.45
N VAL A 83 -23.44 -17.88 6.91
CA VAL A 83 -23.19 -18.95 5.95
C VAL A 83 -22.24 -20.00 6.49
N SER A 84 -22.36 -21.18 5.91
CA SER A 84 -21.36 -22.24 6.09
C SER A 84 -20.02 -21.82 5.47
N GLY A 85 -18.92 -22.46 5.89
CA GLY A 85 -17.61 -22.15 5.31
C GLY A 85 -17.47 -22.51 3.83
N SER A 86 -18.37 -23.35 3.30
CA SER A 86 -18.36 -23.90 1.94
C SER A 86 -19.02 -22.97 0.91
N GLU A 87 -19.78 -21.99 1.38
CA GLU A 87 -20.46 -21.04 0.51
C GLU A 87 -19.53 -19.91 0.05
N ASP A 88 -19.76 -19.44 -1.17
CA ASP A 88 -19.05 -18.30 -1.72
C ASP A 88 -19.27 -17.02 -0.90
N CYS A 89 -18.23 -16.19 -0.86
CA CYS A 89 -18.30 -14.88 -0.23
C CYS A 89 -19.23 -13.95 -1.02
N ALA A 90 -20.20 -13.33 -0.35
CA ALA A 90 -21.13 -12.37 -0.93
C ALA A 90 -21.41 -11.23 0.06
N PRO A 91 -21.98 -10.08 -0.38
CA PRO A 91 -22.26 -8.95 0.50
C PRO A 91 -22.99 -9.34 1.78
N HIS A 92 -22.61 -8.74 2.90
CA HIS A 92 -23.28 -8.89 4.21
C HIS A 92 -23.34 -10.31 4.76
N ARG A 93 -22.45 -11.19 4.29
CA ARG A 93 -22.28 -12.53 4.85
C ARG A 93 -21.24 -12.56 5.96
N LEU A 94 -21.50 -13.44 6.93
CA LEU A 94 -20.62 -13.78 8.03
C LEU A 94 -20.41 -15.29 8.01
N ARG A 95 -19.19 -15.75 8.33
CA ARG A 95 -18.89 -17.16 8.50
C ARG A 95 -18.02 -17.40 9.72
N ARG A 96 -17.97 -18.65 10.18
CA ARG A 96 -17.10 -19.10 11.27
C ARG A 96 -16.07 -20.09 10.75
N ILE A 97 -14.80 -19.81 10.99
CA ILE A 97 -13.67 -20.70 10.75
C ILE A 97 -13.23 -21.29 12.08
N ARG A 98 -12.95 -22.60 12.14
CA ARG A 98 -12.46 -23.26 13.36
C ARG A 98 -11.18 -24.02 13.06
N GLU A 99 -10.05 -23.52 13.53
CA GLU A 99 -8.74 -24.14 13.34
C GLU A 99 -8.09 -24.39 14.71
N SER A 100 -7.53 -25.58 14.92
CA SER A 100 -6.86 -25.95 16.19
C SER A 100 -7.73 -25.70 17.43
N GLY A 101 -9.03 -25.99 17.33
CA GLY A 101 -10.00 -25.80 18.42
C GLY A 101 -10.47 -24.35 18.62
N ILE A 102 -9.84 -23.36 17.99
CA ILE A 102 -10.16 -21.93 18.12
C ILE A 102 -11.11 -21.52 16.99
N SER A 103 -12.23 -20.87 17.34
CA SER A 103 -13.19 -20.33 16.36
C SER A 103 -12.96 -18.86 16.11
N TRP A 104 -13.04 -18.43 14.85
CA TRP A 104 -12.91 -17.05 14.44
C TRP A 104 -13.98 -16.67 13.43
N VAL A 105 -14.51 -15.45 13.55
CA VAL A 105 -15.52 -14.93 12.63
C VAL A 105 -14.82 -14.20 11.49
N GLU A 106 -15.31 -14.46 10.27
CA GLU A 106 -14.95 -13.68 9.09
C GLU A 106 -16.20 -13.02 8.50
N TYR A 107 -16.01 -11.87 7.88
CA TYR A 107 -17.07 -11.09 7.26
C TYR A 107 -16.72 -10.74 5.81
N ALA A 108 -17.73 -10.56 4.98
CA ALA A 108 -17.52 -10.20 3.59
C ALA A 108 -17.06 -8.74 3.44
N LEU A 109 -15.98 -8.52 2.67
CA LEU A 109 -15.46 -7.20 2.35
C LEU A 109 -15.36 -7.04 0.82
N PRO A 110 -15.80 -5.91 0.23
CA PRO A 110 -15.78 -5.70 -1.22
C PRO A 110 -14.40 -5.24 -1.72
N TYR A 111 -13.84 -5.94 -2.70
CA TYR A 111 -12.57 -5.64 -3.37
C TYR A 111 -12.80 -5.16 -4.80
N ASN A 112 -12.16 -4.06 -5.18
CA ASN A 112 -12.20 -3.56 -6.56
C ASN A 112 -11.16 -4.28 -7.42
N LYS A 113 -11.61 -5.18 -8.31
CA LYS A 113 -10.78 -5.86 -9.32
C LYS A 113 -11.09 -5.30 -10.70
N GLY A 114 -10.41 -4.21 -11.05
CA GLY A 114 -10.67 -3.48 -12.30
C GLY A 114 -12.05 -2.83 -12.29
N LYS A 115 -12.94 -3.25 -13.19
CA LYS A 115 -14.34 -2.77 -13.25
C LYS A 115 -15.33 -3.63 -12.45
N LYS A 116 -14.88 -4.73 -11.85
CA LYS A 116 -15.73 -5.66 -11.10
C LYS A 116 -15.45 -5.55 -9.60
N THR A 117 -16.49 -5.65 -8.79
CA THR A 117 -16.38 -5.83 -7.34
C THR A 117 -16.44 -7.31 -7.02
N VAL A 118 -15.46 -7.81 -6.30
CA VAL A 118 -15.40 -9.20 -5.80
C VAL A 118 -15.46 -9.15 -4.29
N HIS A 119 -16.26 -9.99 -3.65
CA HIS A 119 -16.30 -10.07 -2.19
C HIS A 119 -15.33 -11.13 -1.73
N LEU A 120 -14.51 -10.80 -0.73
CA LEU A 120 -13.60 -11.75 -0.10
C LEU A 120 -13.80 -11.73 1.42
N TRP A 121 -13.53 -12.87 2.04
CA TRP A 121 -13.63 -13.03 3.48
C TRP A 121 -12.54 -12.24 4.19
N GLN A 122 -12.90 -11.46 5.22
CA GLN A 122 -11.98 -10.70 6.05
C GLN A 122 -12.15 -11.14 7.51
N PRO A 123 -11.09 -11.51 8.24
CA PRO A 123 -11.21 -11.83 9.66
C PRO A 123 -11.68 -10.63 10.47
N MET A 124 -12.61 -10.88 11.40
CA MET A 124 -13.04 -9.92 12.41
C MET A 124 -11.83 -9.52 13.27
N PRO A 125 -11.61 -8.23 13.60
CA PRO A 125 -10.53 -7.81 14.48
C PRO A 125 -10.67 -8.44 15.88
N ASP A 126 -9.54 -8.63 16.55
CA ASP A 126 -9.44 -9.33 17.83
C ASP A 126 -10.41 -8.76 18.87
N ALA A 127 -10.50 -7.43 18.93
CA ALA A 127 -11.31 -6.73 19.91
C ALA A 127 -12.81 -7.08 19.83
N MET A 128 -13.30 -7.40 18.63
CA MET A 128 -14.72 -7.66 18.40
C MET A 128 -15.04 -9.16 18.28
N ASN A 129 -14.04 -10.01 18.01
CA ASN A 129 -14.27 -11.42 17.68
C ASN A 129 -15.05 -12.17 18.78
N ALA A 130 -14.79 -11.89 20.06
CA ALA A 130 -15.48 -12.54 21.18
C ALA A 130 -17.02 -12.42 21.08
N ILE A 131 -17.51 -11.21 20.81
CA ILE A 131 -18.94 -10.91 20.74
C ILE A 131 -19.57 -11.53 19.51
N PHE A 132 -18.91 -11.42 18.35
CA PHE A 132 -19.41 -12.03 17.12
C PHE A 132 -19.37 -13.57 17.19
N SER A 133 -18.30 -14.16 17.71
CA SER A 133 -18.15 -15.60 17.88
C SER A 133 -19.20 -16.17 18.84
N TYR A 134 -19.45 -15.48 19.96
CA TYR A 134 -20.52 -15.85 20.87
C TYR A 134 -21.87 -15.82 20.14
N TRP A 135 -22.16 -14.72 19.43
CA TRP A 135 -23.45 -14.55 18.76
C TRP A 135 -23.69 -15.65 17.73
N LEU A 136 -22.73 -15.87 16.84
CA LEU A 136 -22.80 -16.88 15.76
C LEU A 136 -22.82 -18.33 16.30
N THR A 137 -22.38 -18.56 17.53
CA THR A 137 -22.44 -19.89 18.15
C THR A 137 -23.82 -20.19 18.74
N ASN A 138 -24.51 -19.18 19.25
CA ASN A 138 -25.79 -19.34 19.94
C ASN A 138 -27.01 -19.03 19.04
N HIS A 139 -26.79 -18.60 17.79
CA HIS A 139 -27.86 -18.32 16.84
C HIS A 139 -27.61 -19.09 15.54
N SER A 140 -28.59 -19.91 15.17
CA SER A 140 -28.55 -20.82 14.02
C SER A 140 -29.23 -20.27 12.76
N HIS A 141 -29.81 -19.07 12.83
CA HIS A 141 -30.54 -18.42 11.73
C HIS A 141 -29.92 -17.08 11.35
N ASP A 142 -30.23 -16.61 10.13
CA ASP A 142 -29.81 -15.30 9.65
C ASP A 142 -30.11 -14.21 10.69
N LEU A 143 -29.14 -13.31 10.85
CA LEU A 143 -29.20 -12.11 11.69
C LEU A 143 -30.13 -11.07 11.05
N ARG A 144 -31.38 -11.42 10.73
CA ARG A 144 -32.33 -10.50 10.07
C ARG A 144 -33.06 -9.67 11.11
N MET A 145 -33.03 -8.36 10.95
CA MET A 145 -33.94 -7.46 11.67
C MET A 145 -35.26 -7.32 10.91
N ASN A 146 -36.39 -7.45 11.61
CA ASN A 146 -37.67 -7.07 11.05
C ASN A 146 -37.77 -5.54 10.84
N LEU A 147 -38.78 -5.06 10.12
CA LEU A 147 -38.91 -3.65 9.78
C LEU A 147 -39.00 -2.74 11.03
N SER A 148 -39.66 -3.18 12.09
CA SER A 148 -39.78 -2.43 13.35
C SER A 148 -38.43 -2.31 14.06
N GLN A 149 -37.65 -3.39 14.10
CA GLN A 149 -36.28 -3.40 14.61
C GLN A 149 -35.36 -2.50 13.77
N LYS A 150 -35.44 -2.58 12.43
CA LYS A 150 -34.70 -1.68 11.52
C LYS A 150 -35.03 -0.20 11.78
N LYS A 151 -36.31 0.15 11.91
CA LYS A 151 -36.75 1.51 12.25
C LYS A 151 -36.24 1.96 13.62
N TYR A 152 -36.33 1.10 14.63
CA TYR A 152 -35.83 1.38 15.98
C TYR A 152 -34.31 1.63 15.99
N PHE A 153 -33.55 0.71 15.39
CA PHE A 153 -32.10 0.81 15.24
C PHE A 153 -31.70 2.10 14.53
N PHE A 154 -32.32 2.38 13.38
CA PHE A 154 -32.06 3.58 12.58
C PHE A 154 -32.36 4.84 13.38
N TRP A 155 -33.48 4.89 14.09
CA TRP A 155 -33.83 6.05 14.91
C TRP A 155 -32.80 6.29 16.03
N LYS A 156 -32.39 5.24 16.77
CA LYS A 156 -31.39 5.36 17.85
C LYS A 156 -30.00 5.75 17.33
N SER A 157 -29.54 5.07 16.29
CA SER A 157 -28.20 5.26 15.75
C SER A 157 -28.10 6.53 14.91
N LYS A 158 -29.05 6.86 14.04
CA LYS A 158 -28.89 7.96 13.07
C LYS A 158 -29.63 9.24 13.44
N VAL A 159 -30.87 9.13 13.92
CA VAL A 159 -31.77 10.30 14.07
C VAL A 159 -31.65 10.95 15.47
N ARG A 160 -31.71 10.13 16.52
CA ARG A 160 -31.72 10.62 17.90
C ARG A 160 -30.35 11.19 18.29
N LYS A 161 -30.31 12.29 19.05
CA LYS A 161 -29.05 12.79 19.65
C LYS A 161 -28.51 11.79 20.67
N LEU A 162 -27.17 11.61 20.73
CA LEU A 162 -26.55 10.81 21.80
C LEU A 162 -26.83 11.47 23.13
N ARG A 163 -27.26 10.68 24.11
CA ARG A 163 -27.29 11.11 25.51
C ARG A 163 -26.09 10.50 26.20
N THR A 164 -25.24 11.35 26.75
CA THR A 164 -24.12 10.92 27.59
C THR A 164 -24.67 10.48 28.94
N PRO A 165 -24.29 9.29 29.45
CA PRO A 165 -24.59 8.86 30.81
C PRO A 165 -24.15 9.89 31.85
N ASP A 166 -24.84 9.92 32.99
CA ASP A 166 -24.64 10.92 34.03
C ASP A 166 -23.19 10.96 34.51
N ASP A 167 -22.58 9.79 34.71
CA ASP A 167 -21.18 9.64 35.14
C ASP A 167 -20.17 10.14 34.11
N LEU A 168 -20.57 10.24 32.84
CA LEU A 168 -19.74 10.70 31.74
C LEU A 168 -20.11 12.12 31.29
N ARG A 169 -21.07 12.79 31.98
CA ARG A 169 -21.49 14.16 31.67
C ARG A 169 -20.31 15.13 31.82
N CYS A 170 -20.37 16.24 31.11
CA CYS A 170 -19.33 17.27 31.01
C CYS A 170 -18.08 16.89 30.19
N GLN A 171 -18.03 15.70 29.60
CA GLN A 171 -16.97 15.31 28.67
C GLN A 171 -17.33 15.67 27.21
N PHE A 172 -16.36 16.12 26.42
CA PHE A 172 -16.59 16.44 25.01
C PHE A 172 -16.66 15.16 24.16
N VAL A 173 -17.84 14.89 23.59
CA VAL A 173 -18.10 13.72 22.77
C VAL A 173 -17.84 14.02 21.30
N LEU A 174 -17.20 13.11 20.59
CA LEU A 174 -17.05 13.22 19.14
C LEU A 174 -18.43 13.20 18.46
N ARG A 175 -18.61 14.03 17.43
CA ARG A 175 -19.86 14.01 16.65
C ARG A 175 -20.06 12.67 15.93
N LYS A 176 -21.33 12.23 15.85
CA LYS A 176 -21.72 10.95 15.21
C LYS A 176 -21.19 10.80 13.78
N ASP A 177 -21.26 11.85 12.96
CA ASP A 177 -20.82 11.84 11.57
C ASP A 177 -19.32 11.54 11.43
N ILE A 178 -18.52 12.04 12.36
CA ILE A 178 -17.07 11.80 12.40
C ILE A 178 -16.80 10.39 12.94
N PHE A 179 -17.50 10.00 14.02
CA PHE A 179 -17.33 8.67 14.62
C PHE A 179 -17.73 7.53 13.67
N TYR A 180 -18.80 7.68 12.89
CA TYR A 180 -19.20 6.68 11.88
C TYR A 180 -18.20 6.51 10.75
N ARG A 181 -17.31 7.49 10.57
CA ARG A 181 -16.20 7.45 9.62
C ARG A 181 -14.86 7.16 10.30
N TYR A 182 -14.87 6.67 11.54
CA TYR A 182 -13.65 6.46 12.34
C TYR A 182 -12.60 5.64 11.58
N PHE A 183 -12.96 4.46 11.07
CA PHE A 183 -12.03 3.61 10.31
C PHE A 183 -11.55 4.26 9.01
N GLU A 184 -12.44 4.93 8.27
CA GLU A 184 -12.09 5.68 7.05
C GLU A 184 -11.05 6.78 7.35
N LEU A 185 -11.29 7.58 8.38
CA LEU A 185 -10.42 8.69 8.79
C LEU A 185 -9.07 8.17 9.32
N MET A 186 -9.09 7.12 10.13
CA MET A 186 -7.88 6.45 10.62
C MET A 186 -7.05 5.85 9.48
N ALA A 187 -7.70 5.12 8.55
CA ALA A 187 -7.05 4.55 7.39
C ALA A 187 -6.46 5.62 6.46
N SER A 188 -7.16 6.74 6.28
CA SER A 188 -6.70 7.87 5.46
C SER A 188 -5.41 8.49 6.01
N GLY A 189 -5.33 8.64 7.34
CA GLY A 189 -4.16 9.16 8.05
C GLY A 189 -3.03 8.15 8.29
N ASP A 190 -3.29 6.84 8.13
CA ASP A 190 -2.29 5.81 8.38
C ASP A 190 -1.13 5.90 7.36
N PRO A 191 0.10 6.16 7.81
CA PRO A 191 1.25 6.30 6.93
C PRO A 191 1.77 4.95 6.41
N TYR A 192 1.41 3.84 7.07
CA TYR A 192 1.90 2.51 6.74
C TYR A 192 0.89 1.67 5.98
N LEU A 193 -0.40 2.00 6.03
CA LEU A 193 -1.43 1.26 5.28
C LEU A 193 -1.25 1.45 3.76
N PRO A 194 -0.97 0.37 3.00
CA PRO A 194 -0.83 0.44 1.55
C PRO A 194 -2.09 0.91 0.86
N PHE A 195 -1.97 1.63 -0.27
CA PHE A 195 -3.12 2.08 -1.06
C PHE A 195 -4.07 0.93 -1.48
N PRO A 196 -3.60 -0.25 -1.93
CA PRO A 196 -4.49 -1.37 -2.26
C PRO A 196 -5.37 -1.84 -1.10
N ALA A 197 -4.93 -1.67 0.15
CA ALA A 197 -5.71 -2.00 1.35
C ALA A 197 -6.53 -0.79 1.83
N GLN A 198 -5.96 0.41 1.81
CA GLN A 198 -6.61 1.65 2.24
C GLN A 198 -7.94 1.91 1.52
N GLN A 199 -8.03 1.57 0.22
CA GLN A 199 -9.26 1.74 -0.55
C GLN A 199 -10.46 0.96 -0.01
N LEU A 200 -10.23 -0.09 0.75
CA LEU A 200 -11.30 -0.91 1.32
C LEU A 200 -12.00 -0.22 2.50
N PHE A 201 -11.39 0.83 3.06
CA PHE A 201 -11.99 1.67 4.09
C PHE A 201 -12.70 2.90 3.53
N ALA A 202 -12.39 3.28 2.28
CA ALA A 202 -12.87 4.52 1.67
C ALA A 202 -14.09 4.25 0.79
N VAL A 203 -15.26 4.65 1.28
CA VAL A 203 -16.53 4.64 0.54
C VAL A 203 -16.50 5.61 -0.65
N LYS A 204 -15.69 6.67 -0.57
CA LYS A 204 -15.58 7.72 -1.61
C LYS A 204 -14.16 7.85 -2.16
N LYS A 205 -14.09 8.37 -3.40
CA LYS A 205 -12.88 8.49 -4.24
C LYS A 205 -11.65 8.94 -3.46
N ILE A 206 -10.66 8.06 -3.41
CA ILE A 206 -9.33 8.36 -2.88
C ILE A 206 -8.65 9.33 -3.84
N HIS A 207 -8.04 10.39 -3.30
CA HIS A 207 -7.33 11.41 -4.09
C HIS A 207 -6.12 10.87 -4.88
N HIS A 208 -5.70 9.63 -4.63
CA HIS A 208 -4.52 8.97 -5.21
C HIS A 208 -4.87 7.74 -6.06
N HIS A 209 -5.85 7.85 -6.98
CA HIS A 209 -6.15 6.80 -7.97
C HIS A 209 -4.92 6.31 -8.76
N SER A 210 -3.87 7.13 -8.87
CA SER A 210 -2.63 6.75 -9.55
C SER A 210 -1.90 5.60 -8.86
N ALA A 211 -2.03 5.42 -7.53
CA ALA A 211 -1.31 4.39 -6.78
C ALA A 211 -1.59 2.96 -7.22
N LEU A 212 -2.86 2.64 -7.45
CA LEU A 212 -3.27 1.36 -8.00
C LEU A 212 -2.76 1.14 -9.43
N SER A 213 -2.35 2.20 -10.12
CA SER A 213 -1.73 2.04 -11.43
C SER A 213 -0.34 1.43 -11.32
N TYR A 214 0.40 1.61 -10.21
CA TYR A 214 1.79 1.17 -10.05
C TYR A 214 2.07 0.18 -8.91
N GLN A 215 1.17 0.03 -7.95
CA GLN A 215 1.27 -0.94 -6.86
C GLN A 215 0.30 -2.11 -7.05
N ARG A 216 0.72 -3.31 -6.66
CA ARG A 216 -0.09 -4.53 -6.60
C ARG A 216 0.11 -5.25 -5.27
N MET A 217 -0.93 -5.91 -4.78
CA MET A 217 -0.85 -6.80 -3.62
C MET A 217 -1.75 -8.01 -3.84
N THR A 218 -1.41 -9.12 -3.21
CA THR A 218 -2.31 -10.28 -3.15
C THR A 218 -3.46 -10.01 -2.17
N SER A 219 -4.59 -10.70 -2.36
CA SER A 219 -5.72 -10.64 -1.42
C SER A 219 -5.26 -10.98 0.00
N ASP A 220 -4.40 -11.96 0.18
CA ASP A 220 -3.95 -12.39 1.51
C ASP A 220 -3.10 -11.33 2.22
N GLN A 221 -2.24 -10.63 1.48
CA GLN A 221 -1.49 -9.48 2.01
C GLN A 221 -2.42 -8.32 2.37
N ILE A 222 -3.43 -8.04 1.53
CA ILE A 222 -4.41 -7.01 1.83
C ILE A 222 -5.22 -7.37 3.08
N ARG A 223 -5.65 -8.63 3.21
CA ARG A 223 -6.36 -9.12 4.40
C ARG A 223 -5.54 -8.92 5.67
N TYR A 224 -4.25 -9.23 5.61
CA TYR A 224 -3.31 -8.98 6.71
C TYR A 224 -3.21 -7.50 7.07
N GLU A 225 -3.06 -6.61 6.08
CA GLU A 225 -2.94 -5.17 6.30
C GLU A 225 -4.22 -4.56 6.88
N VAL A 226 -5.39 -4.96 6.37
CA VAL A 226 -6.71 -4.53 6.89
C VAL A 226 -6.90 -5.01 8.33
N PHE A 227 -6.66 -6.29 8.60
CA PHE A 227 -6.79 -6.88 9.94
C PHE A 227 -5.86 -6.19 10.94
N SER A 228 -4.59 -6.00 10.56
CA SER A 228 -3.60 -5.33 11.39
C SER A 228 -3.96 -3.87 11.65
N ALA A 229 -4.46 -3.15 10.64
CA ALA A 229 -4.90 -1.76 10.76
C ALA A 229 -6.10 -1.63 11.72
N GLN A 230 -7.14 -2.44 11.53
CA GLN A 230 -8.31 -2.43 12.40
C GLN A 230 -7.96 -2.72 13.86
N ASN A 231 -7.09 -3.71 14.10
CA ASN A 231 -6.61 -4.02 15.45
C ASN A 231 -5.82 -2.86 16.07
N ARG A 232 -4.95 -2.18 15.30
CA ARG A 232 -4.25 -0.98 15.79
C ARG A 232 -5.23 0.14 16.14
N TYR A 233 -6.24 0.38 15.30
CA TYR A 233 -7.20 1.47 15.52
C TYR A 233 -8.08 1.18 16.74
N LEU A 234 -8.62 -0.03 16.85
CA LEU A 234 -9.42 -0.44 18.01
C LEU A 234 -8.60 -0.50 19.30
N GLY A 235 -7.32 -0.90 19.23
CA GLY A 235 -6.41 -0.86 20.37
C GLY A 235 -6.28 0.53 21.00
N ARG A 236 -6.32 1.60 20.18
CA ARG A 236 -6.34 2.98 20.70
C ARG A 236 -7.58 3.27 21.53
N LEU A 237 -8.76 2.80 21.09
CA LEU A 237 -10.01 3.00 21.83
C LEU A 237 -10.04 2.17 23.10
N MET A 238 -9.56 0.93 23.06
CA MET A 238 -9.47 0.06 24.23
C MET A 238 -8.59 0.66 25.33
N SER A 239 -7.43 1.20 24.96
CA SER A 239 -6.55 1.88 25.92
C SER A 239 -7.26 3.05 26.62
N GLU A 240 -8.05 3.82 25.90
CA GLU A 240 -8.82 4.94 26.48
C GLU A 240 -9.99 4.47 27.34
N ILE A 241 -10.75 3.46 26.89
CA ILE A 241 -11.84 2.87 27.68
C ILE A 241 -11.31 2.37 29.02
N ASN A 242 -10.15 1.72 29.02
CA ASN A 242 -9.51 1.21 30.23
C ASN A 242 -9.00 2.35 31.12
N ARG A 243 -8.34 3.36 30.52
CA ARG A 243 -7.74 4.48 31.25
C ARG A 243 -8.76 5.38 31.93
N GLN A 244 -9.94 5.53 31.32
CA GLN A 244 -10.99 6.45 31.75
C GLN A 244 -12.16 5.74 32.42
N GLU A 245 -11.97 4.46 32.80
CA GLU A 245 -12.95 3.65 33.52
C GLU A 245 -14.33 3.56 32.82
N MET A 246 -14.36 3.69 31.49
CA MET A 246 -15.60 3.65 30.68
C MET A 246 -16.12 2.22 30.44
N LYS A 247 -15.44 1.20 30.97
CA LYS A 247 -15.78 -0.23 30.77
C LYS A 247 -17.24 -0.57 31.01
N PRO A 248 -17.92 -0.11 32.08
CA PRO A 248 -19.32 -0.49 32.33
C PRO A 248 -20.27 -0.19 31.17
N TYR A 249 -19.98 0.84 30.38
CA TYR A 249 -20.77 1.27 29.22
C TYR A 249 -20.39 0.56 27.91
N CYS A 250 -19.29 -0.19 27.94
CA CYS A 250 -18.76 -0.99 26.83
C CYS A 250 -18.82 -2.48 27.15
N ASP A 251 -19.41 -2.88 28.27
CA ASP A 251 -19.55 -4.27 28.66
C ASP A 251 -20.99 -4.74 28.51
N VAL A 252 -21.15 -5.96 28.03
CA VAL A 252 -22.45 -6.60 27.80
C VAL A 252 -22.50 -7.94 28.52
N ARG A 253 -23.68 -8.26 29.07
CA ARG A 253 -23.96 -9.58 29.63
C ARG A 253 -24.34 -10.53 28.51
N LEU A 254 -23.67 -11.68 28.44
CA LEU A 254 -23.97 -12.70 27.44
C LEU A 254 -25.26 -13.46 27.82
N PRO A 255 -26.30 -13.53 26.96
CA PRO A 255 -27.60 -14.10 27.30
C PRO A 255 -27.57 -15.53 27.89
N SER A 256 -26.75 -16.43 27.34
CA SER A 256 -26.76 -17.85 27.70
C SER A 256 -25.86 -18.16 28.91
N THR A 257 -24.73 -17.45 29.05
CA THR A 257 -23.77 -17.72 30.12
C THR A 257 -23.87 -16.73 31.29
N GLN A 258 -24.59 -15.62 31.11
CA GLN A 258 -24.68 -14.48 32.04
C GLN A 258 -23.33 -13.84 32.40
N SER A 259 -22.25 -14.23 31.73
CA SER A 259 -20.91 -13.67 31.93
C SER A 259 -20.80 -12.29 31.30
N LEU A 260 -20.07 -11.40 31.96
CA LEU A 260 -19.77 -10.07 31.43
C LEU A 260 -18.65 -10.16 30.38
N LYS A 261 -18.86 -9.52 29.22
CA LYS A 261 -17.86 -9.41 28.15
C LYS A 261 -17.83 -8.00 27.60
N SER A 262 -16.63 -7.48 27.40
CA SER A 262 -16.47 -6.20 26.72
C SER A 262 -16.76 -6.33 25.22
N ILE A 263 -17.46 -5.35 24.65
CA ILE A 263 -17.59 -5.23 23.19
C ILE A 263 -16.27 -4.97 22.48
N LEU A 264 -15.28 -4.44 23.20
CA LEU A 264 -13.89 -4.37 22.76
C LEU A 264 -13.01 -5.13 23.77
N SER A 265 -12.85 -6.43 23.57
CA SER A 265 -12.11 -7.30 24.48
C SER A 265 -10.61 -7.37 24.19
N ALA A 266 -9.79 -7.62 25.22
CA ALA A 266 -8.37 -7.91 25.03
C ALA A 266 -8.17 -9.19 24.21
N MET A 267 -7.14 -9.18 23.36
CA MET A 267 -6.91 -10.12 22.24
C MET A 267 -7.14 -11.58 22.63
N GLU A 268 -8.13 -12.21 22.00
CA GLU A 268 -8.31 -13.66 22.07
C GLU A 268 -7.08 -14.37 21.48
N ALA A 269 -6.82 -15.60 21.94
CA ALA A 269 -5.79 -16.43 21.34
C ALA A 269 -6.13 -16.64 19.86
N ARG A 270 -5.37 -16.02 18.97
CA ARG A 270 -5.59 -16.14 17.52
C ARG A 270 -5.38 -17.59 17.05
N PRO A 271 -6.19 -18.09 16.10
CA PRO A 271 -5.89 -19.34 15.40
C PRO A 271 -4.58 -19.24 14.61
N PRO A 272 -3.89 -20.37 14.32
CA PRO A 272 -2.61 -20.39 13.63
C PRO A 272 -2.56 -19.55 12.35
N TYR A 273 -3.58 -19.61 11.48
CA TYR A 273 -3.60 -18.86 10.23
C TYR A 273 -3.57 -17.32 10.39
N LEU A 274 -4.02 -16.80 11.55
CA LEU A 274 -4.00 -15.36 11.88
C LEU A 274 -2.72 -14.92 12.60
N LYS A 275 -1.83 -15.85 12.96
CA LYS A 275 -0.52 -15.53 13.56
C LYS A 275 0.56 -15.24 12.52
N LYS A 276 0.34 -15.63 11.26
CA LYS A 276 1.32 -15.44 10.18
C LYS A 276 1.45 -13.96 9.82
N GLU A 277 2.67 -13.44 9.92
CA GLU A 277 2.96 -12.06 9.52
C GLU A 277 2.96 -11.90 8.00
N GLY A 278 2.40 -10.77 7.53
CA GLY A 278 2.48 -10.33 6.13
C GLY A 278 1.41 -10.89 5.19
N ALA A 279 0.73 -11.98 5.55
CA ALA A 279 -0.34 -12.56 4.73
C ALA A 279 -1.30 -13.41 5.58
N ILE A 280 -2.60 -13.26 5.36
CA ILE A 280 -3.65 -14.10 5.97
C ILE A 280 -4.32 -14.90 4.86
N VAL A 281 -4.19 -16.23 4.93
CA VAL A 281 -4.73 -17.19 3.94
C VAL A 281 -6.24 -17.31 4.03
N SER A 282 -6.93 -17.34 2.90
CA SER A 282 -8.38 -17.56 2.84
C SER A 282 -8.65 -19.04 2.60
N PHE A 283 -9.73 -19.55 3.16
CA PHE A 283 -10.07 -20.96 3.05
C PHE A 283 -11.43 -21.17 2.38
N ASN A 284 -11.54 -22.24 1.62
CA ASN A 284 -12.79 -22.94 1.36
C ASN A 284 -12.93 -24.08 2.37
N PHE A 285 -14.15 -24.29 2.85
CA PHE A 285 -14.46 -25.40 3.72
C PHE A 285 -15.01 -26.55 2.88
N GLU A 286 -14.47 -27.75 3.08
CA GLU A 286 -15.02 -28.97 2.54
C GLU A 286 -15.36 -29.93 3.70
N MET A 287 -16.47 -30.67 3.53
CA MET A 287 -16.75 -31.83 4.37
C MET A 287 -16.48 -33.08 3.55
N THR A 288 -15.51 -33.87 3.98
CA THR A 288 -15.22 -35.19 3.41
C THR A 288 -15.36 -36.21 4.53
N GLU A 289 -16.26 -37.18 4.38
CA GLU A 289 -16.43 -38.29 5.35
C GLU A 289 -16.63 -37.84 6.82
N GLY A 290 -17.28 -36.69 7.03
CA GLY A 290 -17.52 -36.11 8.37
C GLY A 290 -16.33 -35.34 8.96
N ALA A 291 -15.16 -35.36 8.31
CA ALA A 291 -14.03 -34.52 8.65
C ALA A 291 -14.18 -33.12 8.04
N ARG A 292 -13.85 -32.11 8.84
CA ARG A 292 -13.86 -30.70 8.46
C ARG A 292 -12.49 -30.30 7.92
N THR A 293 -12.37 -30.03 6.64
CA THR A 293 -11.12 -29.59 6.01
C THR A 293 -11.22 -28.14 5.56
N TYR A 294 -10.17 -27.37 5.83
CA TYR A 294 -10.02 -25.99 5.35
C TYR A 294 -8.94 -25.98 4.27
N ILE A 295 -9.36 -25.76 3.03
CA ILE A 295 -8.48 -25.79 1.87
C ILE A 295 -8.11 -24.34 1.52
N PRO A 296 -6.80 -23.99 1.50
CA PRO A 296 -6.35 -22.68 1.08
C PRO A 296 -6.86 -22.30 -0.31
N MET A 297 -7.45 -21.11 -0.43
CA MET A 297 -7.82 -20.52 -1.70
C MET A 297 -6.61 -19.80 -2.32
N GLU A 298 -6.44 -19.93 -3.62
CA GLU A 298 -5.41 -19.18 -4.35
C GLU A 298 -5.66 -17.66 -4.24
N PRO A 299 -4.68 -16.87 -3.79
CA PRO A 299 -4.86 -15.45 -3.63
C PRO A 299 -4.95 -14.73 -4.99
N ILE A 300 -5.83 -13.74 -5.08
CA ILE A 300 -5.95 -12.91 -6.28
C ILE A 300 -5.09 -11.65 -6.17
N TYR A 301 -4.53 -11.20 -7.28
CA TYR A 301 -3.82 -9.92 -7.32
C TYR A 301 -4.78 -8.73 -7.52
N ILE A 302 -4.59 -7.69 -6.72
CA ILE A 302 -5.31 -6.42 -6.77
C ILE A 302 -4.31 -5.29 -7.04
N GLY A 303 -4.61 -4.44 -8.03
CA GLY A 303 -3.77 -3.29 -8.42
C GLY A 303 -3.09 -3.48 -9.78
N SER A 304 -1.86 -3.00 -9.90
CA SER A 304 -1.11 -2.94 -11.15
C SER A 304 -0.78 -4.31 -11.75
N THR A 305 -0.97 -4.46 -13.06
CA THR A 305 -0.52 -5.63 -13.82
C THR A 305 0.84 -5.42 -14.50
N ARG A 306 1.46 -4.25 -14.31
CA ARG A 306 2.61 -3.78 -15.10
C ARG A 306 3.97 -4.06 -14.46
N THR A 307 4.00 -4.53 -13.22
CA THR A 307 5.24 -4.86 -12.50
C THR A 307 5.89 -6.11 -13.09
N ILE A 308 7.22 -6.09 -13.24
CA ILE A 308 8.02 -7.23 -13.69
C ILE A 308 8.51 -8.00 -12.46
N GLU A 309 8.63 -9.32 -12.55
CA GLU A 309 9.15 -10.14 -11.46
C GLU A 309 10.66 -9.93 -11.26
N ASN A 310 11.12 -9.98 -10.00
CA ASN A 310 12.52 -9.75 -9.68
C ASN A 310 13.45 -10.70 -10.43
N ALA A 311 13.12 -12.00 -10.52
CA ALA A 311 13.94 -12.98 -11.23
C ALA A 311 14.10 -12.65 -12.72
N GLN A 312 13.04 -12.14 -13.37
CA GLN A 312 13.11 -11.69 -14.75
C GLN A 312 13.96 -10.43 -14.90
N LEU A 313 13.85 -9.49 -13.96
CA LEU A 313 14.72 -8.30 -13.93
C LEU A 313 16.19 -8.69 -13.78
N SER A 314 16.52 -9.55 -12.81
CA SER A 314 17.88 -10.07 -12.61
C SER A 314 18.42 -10.69 -13.89
N CYS A 315 17.68 -11.65 -14.46
CA CYS A 315 18.07 -12.33 -15.69
C CYS A 315 18.29 -11.35 -16.86
N PHE A 316 17.41 -10.36 -17.01
CA PHE A 316 17.52 -9.36 -18.09
C PHE A 316 18.75 -8.46 -17.93
N PHE A 317 19.02 -7.95 -16.72
CA PHE A 317 20.19 -7.10 -16.51
C PHE A 317 21.50 -7.88 -16.56
N ASP A 318 21.52 -9.14 -16.12
CA ASP A 318 22.68 -10.02 -16.32
C ASP A 318 22.92 -10.34 -17.80
N HIS A 319 21.85 -10.53 -18.59
CA HIS A 319 21.96 -10.68 -20.04
C HIS A 319 22.59 -9.44 -20.69
N LEU A 320 22.11 -8.23 -20.37
CA LEU A 320 22.71 -6.99 -20.87
C LEU A 320 24.18 -6.87 -20.49
N ARG A 321 24.52 -7.18 -19.24
CA ARG A 321 25.90 -7.19 -18.73
C ARG A 321 26.80 -8.13 -19.51
N GLN A 322 26.35 -9.36 -19.74
CA GLN A 322 27.11 -10.39 -20.46
C GLN A 322 27.37 -10.00 -21.91
N GLN A 323 26.37 -9.45 -22.60
CA GLN A 323 26.51 -8.94 -23.98
C GLN A 323 27.54 -7.81 -24.07
N LEU A 324 27.67 -7.01 -23.01
CA LEU A 324 28.56 -5.85 -22.97
C LEU A 324 29.86 -6.13 -22.21
N LYS A 325 30.15 -7.38 -21.83
CA LYS A 325 31.33 -7.71 -21.03
C LYS A 325 32.63 -7.43 -21.76
N LEU A 326 32.68 -7.74 -23.05
CA LEU A 326 33.87 -7.55 -23.88
C LEU A 326 33.89 -6.10 -24.41
N GLN A 327 34.78 -5.29 -23.85
CA GLN A 327 35.04 -3.95 -24.37
C GLN A 327 35.79 -4.06 -25.71
N PRO A 328 35.48 -3.21 -26.72
CA PRO A 328 36.27 -3.15 -27.94
C PRO A 328 37.74 -2.83 -27.64
N GLU A 329 38.64 -3.60 -28.25
CA GLU A 329 40.09 -3.39 -28.18
C GLU A 329 40.48 -1.96 -28.61
N LYS A 330 41.70 -1.52 -28.28
CA LYS A 330 42.18 -0.18 -28.66
C LYS A 330 42.23 0.00 -30.19
N SER A 331 42.40 -1.09 -30.94
CA SER A 331 42.42 -1.19 -32.40
C SER A 331 41.03 -1.38 -33.05
N ALA A 332 39.96 -1.48 -32.25
CA ALA A 332 38.62 -1.75 -32.78
C ALA A 332 38.12 -0.62 -33.67
N SER A 333 37.22 -0.95 -34.61
CA SER A 333 36.68 0.04 -35.54
C SER A 333 35.91 1.15 -34.81
N PRO A 334 35.89 2.38 -35.34
CA PRO A 334 35.09 3.48 -34.80
C PRO A 334 33.61 3.11 -34.58
N GLU A 335 33.03 2.32 -35.50
CA GLU A 335 31.66 1.84 -35.45
C GLU A 335 31.46 0.86 -34.28
N ALA A 336 32.39 -0.06 -34.05
CA ALA A 336 32.33 -0.98 -32.92
C ALA A 336 32.40 -0.25 -31.58
N LEU A 337 33.27 0.76 -31.46
CA LEU A 337 33.37 1.61 -30.27
C LEU A 337 32.09 2.44 -30.05
N ARG A 338 31.52 3.00 -31.13
CA ARG A 338 30.24 3.74 -31.10
C ARG A 338 29.09 2.85 -30.67
N ALA A 339 28.96 1.66 -31.24
CA ALA A 339 27.93 0.68 -30.91
C ALA A 339 28.01 0.26 -29.44
N TYR A 340 29.23 -0.04 -28.95
CA TYR A 340 29.47 -0.36 -27.55
C TYR A 340 29.09 0.79 -26.60
N TYR A 341 29.50 2.02 -26.93
CA TYR A 341 29.14 3.21 -26.18
C TYR A 341 27.62 3.42 -26.11
N ASN A 342 26.93 3.35 -27.25
CA ASN A 342 25.48 3.51 -27.31
C ASN A 342 24.76 2.42 -26.51
N ALA A 343 25.21 1.17 -26.58
CA ALA A 343 24.64 0.08 -25.79
C ALA A 343 24.82 0.29 -24.27
N ARG A 344 26.00 0.77 -23.84
CA ARG A 344 26.25 1.17 -22.44
C ARG A 344 25.40 2.37 -22.02
N THR A 345 25.15 3.33 -22.91
CA THR A 345 24.21 4.44 -22.66
C THR A 345 22.79 3.92 -22.40
N TYR A 346 22.31 2.96 -23.19
CA TYR A 346 20.99 2.37 -22.98
C TYR A 346 20.92 1.58 -21.67
N GLU A 347 21.91 0.75 -21.37
CA GLU A 347 21.98 0.00 -20.10
C GLU A 347 21.94 0.94 -18.89
N LEU A 348 22.76 2.01 -18.90
CA LEU A 348 22.78 3.01 -17.83
C LEU A 348 21.42 3.68 -17.66
N ALA A 349 20.75 4.04 -18.76
CA ALA A 349 19.42 4.65 -18.70
C ALA A 349 18.34 3.69 -18.15
N LEU A 350 18.40 2.40 -18.46
CA LEU A 350 17.49 1.39 -17.88
C LEU A 350 17.76 1.20 -16.39
N LEU A 351 19.04 1.10 -15.97
CA LEU A 351 19.44 1.05 -14.56
C LEU A 351 18.96 2.30 -13.81
N PHE A 352 19.14 3.47 -14.41
CA PHE A 352 18.68 4.74 -13.85
C PHE A 352 17.18 4.71 -13.54
N VAL A 353 16.35 4.28 -14.50
CA VAL A 353 14.90 4.16 -14.30
C VAL A 353 14.55 3.12 -13.23
N LEU A 354 15.20 1.95 -13.27
CA LEU A 354 14.96 0.85 -12.32
C LEU A 354 15.36 1.20 -10.89
N LEU A 355 16.45 1.94 -10.70
CA LEU A 355 17.05 2.20 -9.39
C LEU A 355 16.62 3.53 -8.76
N THR A 356 15.97 4.42 -9.51
CA THR A 356 15.53 5.73 -9.01
C THR A 356 14.03 6.00 -9.19
N GLY A 357 13.32 5.12 -9.91
CA GLY A 357 11.92 5.33 -10.27
C GLY A 357 11.69 6.50 -11.22
N ALA A 358 12.73 7.03 -11.89
CA ALA A 358 12.60 8.10 -12.87
C ALA A 358 11.64 7.75 -14.02
N ARG A 359 10.95 8.76 -14.56
CA ARG A 359 10.02 8.57 -15.70
C ARG A 359 10.84 8.42 -16.98
N PRO A 360 10.72 7.30 -17.74
CA PRO A 360 11.41 7.15 -19.03
C PRO A 360 10.69 7.92 -20.14
N THR A 361 10.68 9.25 -20.06
CA THR A 361 10.01 10.15 -21.01
C THR A 361 11.03 10.95 -21.83
N HIS A 362 10.82 12.24 -22.13
CA HIS A 362 11.66 12.97 -23.09
C HIS A 362 13.08 13.29 -22.57
N HIS A 363 13.29 13.31 -21.26
CA HIS A 363 14.60 13.61 -20.63
C HIS A 363 14.99 12.42 -19.74
N ILE A 364 15.61 11.39 -20.34
CA ILE A 364 16.07 10.19 -19.62
C ILE A 364 17.57 10.32 -19.34
N SER A 365 17.98 11.45 -18.75
CA SER A 365 19.35 11.70 -18.28
C SER A 365 19.35 12.69 -17.12
N ILE A 366 20.47 12.78 -16.42
CA ILE A 366 20.77 13.86 -15.47
C ILE A 366 21.48 15.01 -16.19
N GLU A 367 21.20 16.24 -15.77
CA GLU A 367 21.94 17.44 -16.20
C GLU A 367 23.31 17.43 -15.54
N ARG A 368 24.39 17.63 -16.32
CA ARG A 368 25.78 17.57 -15.85
C ARG A 368 26.06 18.56 -14.72
N GLU A 369 25.64 19.79 -14.92
CA GLU A 369 25.83 20.91 -13.98
C GLU A 369 25.03 20.74 -12.69
N MET A 370 24.00 19.88 -12.72
CA MET A 370 23.12 19.62 -11.58
C MET A 370 23.33 18.24 -10.96
N CYS A 371 24.54 17.69 -11.10
CA CYS A 371 24.95 16.46 -10.45
C CYS A 371 25.88 16.78 -9.28
N PHE A 372 25.35 16.69 -8.06
CA PHE A 372 26.04 17.10 -6.84
C PHE A 372 26.91 15.95 -6.31
N GLY A 373 28.14 15.86 -6.84
CA GLY A 373 29.14 14.87 -6.42
C GLY A 373 28.71 13.42 -6.63
N LEU A 374 27.87 13.16 -7.65
CA LEU A 374 27.21 11.87 -7.93
C LEU A 374 26.34 11.32 -6.80
N GLN A 375 26.15 12.02 -5.69
CA GLN A 375 25.29 11.56 -4.59
C GLN A 375 23.83 11.91 -4.84
N ARG A 376 23.59 13.10 -5.40
CA ARG A 376 22.27 13.61 -5.75
C ARG A 376 22.29 14.23 -7.14
N ALA A 377 21.15 14.20 -7.82
CA ALA A 377 21.00 14.85 -9.11
C ALA A 377 19.64 15.52 -9.24
N LEU A 378 19.58 16.65 -9.97
CA LEU A 378 18.31 17.20 -10.43
C LEU A 378 17.91 16.58 -11.77
N ILE A 379 16.66 16.16 -11.85
CA ILE A 379 16.08 15.62 -13.07
C ILE A 379 14.83 16.39 -13.44
N ARG A 380 14.58 16.50 -14.74
CA ARG A 380 13.38 17.14 -15.26
C ARG A 380 12.30 16.10 -15.52
N ASP A 381 11.29 16.06 -14.66
CA ASP A 381 10.14 15.16 -14.77
C ASP A 381 8.87 15.97 -15.03
N LYS A 382 8.14 15.66 -16.12
CA LYS A 382 6.98 16.46 -16.62
C LYS A 382 7.24 17.97 -16.71
N GLY A 383 8.46 18.35 -17.12
CA GLY A 383 8.86 19.75 -17.23
C GLY A 383 9.22 20.43 -15.91
N ARG A 384 9.15 19.73 -14.77
CA ARG A 384 9.51 20.23 -13.44
C ARG A 384 10.79 19.59 -12.92
N TYR A 385 11.60 20.33 -12.19
CA TYR A 385 12.79 19.78 -11.55
C TYR A 385 12.45 19.10 -10.23
N ARG A 386 13.00 17.90 -10.03
CA ARG A 386 13.00 17.21 -8.72
C ARG A 386 14.39 16.67 -8.41
N LEU A 387 14.75 16.70 -7.13
CA LEU A 387 15.99 16.14 -6.63
C LEU A 387 15.83 14.65 -6.41
N ILE A 388 16.82 13.86 -6.81
CA ILE A 388 16.86 12.42 -6.55
C ILE A 388 18.18 12.05 -5.89
N ASN A 389 18.13 11.05 -5.00
CA ASN A 389 19.32 10.41 -4.47
C ASN A 389 19.77 9.30 -5.44
N LEU A 390 21.07 9.19 -5.66
CA LEU A 390 21.65 8.16 -6.52
C LEU A 390 22.22 7.03 -5.63
N PRO A 391 21.74 5.78 -5.75
CA PRO A 391 22.30 4.67 -4.99
C PRO A 391 23.75 4.38 -5.39
N ILE A 392 24.56 3.87 -4.47
CA ILE A 392 26.01 3.62 -4.64
C ILE A 392 26.28 2.81 -5.92
N TYR A 393 25.51 1.77 -6.17
CA TYR A 393 25.63 0.96 -7.39
C TYR A 393 25.48 1.80 -8.68
N LEU A 394 24.53 2.74 -8.70
CA LEU A 394 24.34 3.62 -9.85
C LEU A 394 25.46 4.66 -9.94
N GLN A 395 26.00 5.13 -8.81
CA GLN A 395 27.16 6.03 -8.81
C GLN A 395 28.36 5.36 -9.48
N GLN A 396 28.63 4.09 -9.13
CA GLN A 396 29.68 3.29 -9.76
C GLN A 396 29.44 3.10 -11.26
N ALA A 397 28.19 2.82 -11.66
CA ALA A 397 27.82 2.69 -13.07
C ALA A 397 28.05 4.00 -13.85
N ILE A 398 27.71 5.15 -13.26
CA ILE A 398 27.94 6.47 -13.87
C ILE A 398 29.45 6.74 -14.00
N GLN A 399 30.25 6.44 -12.99
CA GLN A 399 31.71 6.63 -13.04
C GLN A 399 32.36 5.78 -14.14
N ALA A 400 32.01 4.50 -14.21
CA ALA A 400 32.50 3.61 -15.28
C ALA A 400 32.09 4.11 -16.67
N TYR A 401 30.85 4.61 -16.80
CA TYR A 401 30.36 5.22 -18.03
C TYR A 401 31.13 6.50 -18.40
N GLN A 402 31.43 7.37 -17.44
CA GLN A 402 32.20 8.61 -17.68
C GLN A 402 33.62 8.31 -18.17
N ALA A 403 34.28 7.27 -17.63
CA ALA A 403 35.57 6.81 -18.12
C ALA A 403 35.49 6.33 -19.59
N LEU A 404 34.47 5.54 -19.93
CA LEU A 404 34.21 5.14 -21.32
C LEU A 404 33.94 6.36 -22.22
N GLN A 405 33.12 7.30 -21.75
CA GLN A 405 32.78 8.50 -22.49
C GLN A 405 34.03 9.35 -22.79
N ALA A 406 34.95 9.49 -21.85
CA ALA A 406 36.22 10.19 -22.07
C ALA A 406 37.05 9.52 -23.18
N ARG A 407 37.18 8.17 -23.16
CA ARG A 407 37.84 7.41 -24.24
C ARG A 407 37.17 7.67 -25.60
N VAL A 408 35.84 7.64 -25.65
CA VAL A 408 35.07 7.85 -26.87
C VAL A 408 35.24 9.28 -27.42
N ILE A 409 35.20 10.30 -26.55
CA ILE A 409 35.43 11.70 -26.95
C ILE A 409 36.84 11.86 -27.53
N ASN A 410 37.86 11.28 -26.90
CA ASN A 410 39.24 11.38 -27.37
C ASN A 410 39.46 10.64 -28.70
N THR A 411 38.80 9.50 -28.89
CA THR A 411 39.02 8.61 -30.05
C THR A 411 38.16 9.03 -31.24
N LEU A 412 36.85 9.21 -31.05
CA LEU A 412 35.90 9.49 -32.12
C LEU A 412 35.75 10.98 -32.41
N ARG A 413 36.07 11.86 -31.45
CA ARG A 413 35.85 13.31 -31.50
C ARG A 413 34.45 13.69 -32.01
N PRO A 414 33.35 13.22 -31.36
CA PRO A 414 32.01 13.43 -31.87
C PRO A 414 31.62 14.92 -31.90
N HIS A 415 30.87 15.30 -32.93
CA HIS A 415 30.38 16.66 -33.10
C HIS A 415 29.29 16.98 -32.05
N ASP A 416 29.15 18.28 -31.72
CA ASP A 416 28.13 18.83 -30.82
C ASP A 416 28.16 18.31 -29.37
N THR A 417 29.23 17.62 -28.94
CA THR A 417 29.39 17.14 -27.55
C THR A 417 29.39 18.26 -26.52
N SER A 418 29.97 19.42 -26.84
CA SER A 418 29.99 20.61 -25.98
C SER A 418 28.61 21.25 -25.77
N LYS A 419 27.64 20.96 -26.65
CA LYS A 419 26.25 21.43 -26.54
C LYS A 419 25.38 20.49 -25.69
N MET A 420 25.92 19.34 -25.25
CA MET A 420 25.18 18.38 -24.46
C MET A 420 25.26 18.73 -22.96
N HIS A 421 24.18 19.32 -22.46
CA HIS A 421 24.02 19.59 -21.02
C HIS A 421 23.74 18.32 -20.20
N ILE A 422 23.36 17.22 -20.85
CA ILE A 422 23.04 15.94 -20.22
C ILE A 422 24.27 15.02 -20.07
N LEU A 423 24.29 14.21 -19.02
CA LEU A 423 25.45 13.37 -18.70
C LEU A 423 25.65 12.22 -19.69
N TRP A 424 24.58 11.52 -20.08
CA TRP A 424 24.65 10.44 -21.07
C TRP A 424 23.81 10.73 -22.30
N TYR A 425 24.36 10.39 -23.46
CA TYR A 425 23.79 10.66 -24.79
C TYR A 425 24.28 9.61 -25.79
N LEU A 426 23.65 9.56 -26.96
CA LEU A 426 24.02 8.65 -28.04
C LEU A 426 24.92 9.37 -29.06
N ILE A 427 25.71 8.60 -29.80
CA ILE A 427 26.45 9.09 -30.98
C ILE A 427 25.87 8.38 -32.20
N ASP A 428 25.41 9.14 -33.18
CA ASP A 428 24.86 8.59 -34.42
C ASP A 428 25.94 8.16 -35.42
N GLU A 429 25.51 7.64 -36.57
CA GLU A 429 26.42 7.20 -37.63
C GLU A 429 27.21 8.35 -38.27
N ASP A 430 26.67 9.58 -38.22
CA ASP A 430 27.33 10.82 -38.65
C ASP A 430 28.30 11.37 -37.59
N ASN A 431 28.59 10.57 -36.55
CA ASN A 431 29.46 10.92 -35.43
C ASN A 431 29.01 12.18 -34.67
N LYS A 432 27.70 12.43 -34.62
CA LYS A 432 27.08 13.54 -33.92
C LYS A 432 26.43 13.07 -32.62
N ALA A 433 26.68 13.83 -31.55
CA ALA A 433 26.02 13.59 -30.27
C ALA A 433 24.52 13.92 -30.36
N ARG A 434 23.67 13.01 -29.88
CA ARG A 434 22.21 13.18 -29.82
C ARG A 434 21.64 12.76 -28.47
N PRO A 435 20.64 13.48 -27.94
CA PRO A 435 19.96 13.08 -26.70
C PRO A 435 19.32 11.70 -26.81
N LEU A 436 19.40 10.93 -25.73
CA LEU A 436 18.67 9.67 -25.60
C LEU A 436 17.16 9.95 -25.53
N ILE A 437 16.38 9.38 -26.45
CA ILE A 437 14.92 9.53 -26.48
C ILE A 437 14.19 8.26 -26.04
N ALA A 438 13.01 8.42 -25.42
CA ALA A 438 12.16 7.32 -24.97
C ALA A 438 11.84 6.27 -26.05
N LYS A 439 11.64 6.71 -27.30
CA LYS A 439 11.39 5.80 -28.43
C LYS A 439 12.56 4.84 -28.63
N SER A 440 13.78 5.36 -28.67
CA SER A 440 14.99 4.56 -28.85
C SER A 440 15.25 3.60 -27.68
N LEU A 441 15.05 4.08 -26.44
CA LEU A 441 15.17 3.24 -25.24
C LEU A 441 14.14 2.09 -25.23
N ARG A 442 12.90 2.36 -25.66
CA ARG A 442 11.86 1.33 -25.79
C ARG A 442 12.22 0.27 -26.83
N LEU A 443 12.72 0.69 -28.00
CA LEU A 443 13.12 -0.24 -29.06
C LEU A 443 14.28 -1.13 -28.59
N PHE A 444 15.32 -0.53 -28.01
CA PHE A 444 16.45 -1.27 -27.43
C PHE A 444 15.99 -2.28 -26.38
N MET A 445 15.19 -1.84 -25.38
CA MET A 445 14.73 -2.74 -24.33
C MET A 445 13.88 -3.88 -24.90
N HIS A 446 13.00 -3.61 -25.86
CA HIS A 446 12.18 -4.63 -26.49
C HIS A 446 13.02 -5.69 -27.20
N GLU A 447 14.00 -5.27 -28.01
CA GLU A 447 14.90 -6.16 -28.74
C GLU A 447 15.69 -7.06 -27.79
N GLN A 448 16.35 -6.47 -26.78
CA GLN A 448 17.15 -7.23 -25.82
C GLN A 448 16.29 -8.14 -24.94
N TRP A 449 15.07 -7.72 -24.60
CA TRP A 449 14.13 -8.54 -23.83
C TRP A 449 13.72 -9.79 -24.60
N GLN A 450 13.41 -9.65 -25.90
CA GLN A 450 13.11 -10.79 -26.75
C GLN A 450 14.32 -11.73 -26.85
N ARG A 451 15.54 -11.21 -27.06
CA ARG A 451 16.75 -12.04 -27.09
C ARG A 451 16.98 -12.83 -25.79
N CYS A 452 16.72 -12.20 -24.65
CA CYS A 452 16.91 -12.80 -23.33
C CYS A 452 15.94 -13.96 -23.03
N PHE A 453 14.68 -13.88 -23.51
CA PHE A 453 13.61 -14.79 -23.09
C PHE A 453 13.04 -15.68 -24.20
N THR A 454 13.20 -15.33 -25.47
CA THR A 454 12.71 -16.14 -26.61
C THR A 454 13.52 -17.43 -26.78
N THR A 455 14.79 -17.44 -26.37
CA THR A 455 15.66 -18.63 -26.41
C THR A 455 15.34 -19.68 -25.33
N LYS A 456 14.55 -19.36 -24.30
CA LYS A 456 14.37 -20.24 -23.13
C LYS A 456 12.99 -20.90 -22.97
N SER A 457 11.92 -20.43 -23.62
CA SER A 457 10.57 -20.93 -23.29
C SER A 457 9.59 -21.21 -24.43
N GLY A 458 9.96 -21.03 -25.71
CA GLY A 458 9.10 -21.41 -26.86
C GLY A 458 7.70 -20.77 -26.92
N SER A 459 7.37 -19.90 -25.97
CA SER A 459 6.10 -19.20 -25.81
C SER A 459 6.31 -17.71 -26.04
N PRO A 460 5.33 -16.99 -26.63
CA PRO A 460 5.46 -15.56 -26.87
C PRO A 460 5.71 -14.81 -25.56
N VAL A 461 6.87 -14.16 -25.46
CA VAL A 461 7.26 -13.39 -24.28
C VAL A 461 6.45 -12.10 -24.24
N ASN A 462 5.83 -11.81 -23.09
CA ASN A 462 5.13 -10.55 -22.85
C ASN A 462 5.98 -9.34 -23.26
N THR A 463 5.41 -8.43 -24.05
CA THR A 463 6.07 -7.19 -24.45
C THR A 463 6.33 -6.32 -23.22
N VAL A 464 7.61 -6.07 -22.93
CA VAL A 464 8.03 -5.20 -21.83
C VAL A 464 8.50 -3.84 -22.33
N VAL A 465 8.20 -2.78 -21.58
CA VAL A 465 8.62 -1.40 -21.88
C VAL A 465 9.31 -0.74 -20.68
N PRO A 466 10.19 0.28 -20.90
CA PRO A 466 10.96 0.92 -19.82
C PRO A 466 10.10 1.46 -18.66
N TYR A 467 8.86 1.89 -18.95
CA TYR A 467 7.95 2.38 -17.93
C TYR A 467 7.61 1.34 -16.85
N GLN A 468 7.68 0.04 -17.18
CA GLN A 468 7.47 -1.04 -16.23
C GLN A 468 8.60 -1.21 -15.21
N LEU A 469 9.82 -0.74 -15.52
CA LEU A 469 10.92 -0.68 -14.56
C LEU A 469 10.56 0.28 -13.40
N ARG A 470 9.97 1.44 -13.72
CA ARG A 470 9.45 2.38 -12.72
C ARG A 470 8.33 1.78 -11.86
N HIS A 471 7.44 0.98 -12.45
CA HIS A 471 6.42 0.26 -11.68
C HIS A 471 7.03 -0.79 -10.74
N SER A 472 8.04 -1.51 -11.21
CA SER A 472 8.75 -2.52 -10.42
C SER A 472 9.50 -1.88 -9.24
N PHE A 473 10.11 -0.71 -9.45
CA PHE A 473 10.67 0.11 -8.37
C PHE A 473 9.61 0.51 -7.34
N ALA A 474 8.46 1.05 -7.77
CA ALA A 474 7.38 1.45 -6.87
C ALA A 474 6.83 0.27 -6.06
N GLN A 475 6.70 -0.89 -6.71
CA GLN A 475 6.29 -2.13 -6.08
C GLN A 475 7.29 -2.59 -5.03
N HIS A 476 8.58 -2.49 -5.32
CA HIS A 476 9.60 -2.85 -4.34
C HIS A 476 9.61 -1.94 -3.12
N ALA A 477 9.50 -0.62 -3.33
CA ALA A 477 9.39 0.36 -2.27
C ALA A 477 8.18 0.10 -1.36
N LEU A 478 7.09 -0.45 -1.91
CA LEU A 478 5.93 -0.89 -1.12
C LEU A 478 6.20 -2.16 -0.30
N MET A 479 6.89 -3.14 -0.90
CA MET A 479 7.06 -4.48 -0.30
C MET A 479 8.21 -4.58 0.70
N VAL A 480 9.04 -3.55 0.83
CA VAL A 480 10.16 -3.55 1.79
C VAL A 480 9.64 -3.54 3.23
N THR A 481 10.15 -4.44 4.06
CA THR A 481 9.74 -4.57 5.47
C THR A 481 10.78 -4.02 6.44
N ARG A 482 12.04 -3.87 6.01
CA ARG A 482 13.15 -3.47 6.87
C ARG A 482 14.09 -2.46 6.19
N PRO A 483 13.98 -1.17 6.52
CA PRO A 483 12.87 -0.53 7.23
C PRO A 483 11.64 -0.38 6.32
N ARG A 484 10.44 -0.70 6.81
CA ARG A 484 9.17 -0.48 6.07
C ARG A 484 8.99 1.00 5.74
N LEU A 485 8.83 1.34 4.46
CA LEU A 485 8.62 2.72 4.03
C LEU A 485 7.17 3.17 4.30
N ALA A 486 7.02 4.41 4.74
CA ALA A 486 5.71 5.06 4.77
C ALA A 486 5.27 5.43 3.34
N ARG A 487 3.97 5.54 3.13
CA ARG A 487 3.38 5.93 1.84
C ARG A 487 3.96 7.24 1.28
N GLN A 488 4.12 8.26 2.12
CA GLN A 488 4.75 9.52 1.73
C GLN A 488 6.22 9.36 1.30
N GLN A 489 6.95 8.45 1.94
CA GLN A 489 8.34 8.16 1.56
C GLN A 489 8.40 7.50 0.18
N ILE A 490 7.45 6.61 -0.12
CA ILE A 490 7.30 6.02 -1.46
C ILE A 490 6.90 7.10 -2.47
N ASP A 491 5.95 7.98 -2.13
CA ASP A 491 5.53 9.08 -3.00
C ASP A 491 6.67 10.06 -3.30
N LEU A 492 7.53 10.35 -2.32
CA LEU A 492 8.74 11.16 -2.49
C LEU A 492 9.70 10.52 -3.50
N LEU A 493 10.03 9.22 -3.33
CA LEU A 493 10.88 8.49 -4.29
C LEU A 493 10.28 8.50 -5.71
N MET A 494 8.96 8.32 -5.80
CA MET A 494 8.25 8.29 -7.07
C MET A 494 8.01 9.67 -7.68
N GLY A 495 8.22 10.76 -6.93
CA GLY A 495 7.86 12.11 -7.38
C GLY A 495 6.36 12.21 -7.64
N HIS A 496 5.56 11.76 -6.68
CA HIS A 496 4.11 11.88 -6.65
C HIS A 496 3.71 12.89 -5.56
N SER A 497 2.59 13.60 -5.77
CA SER A 497 2.01 14.59 -4.87
C SER A 497 2.80 15.92 -4.74
N GLU A 498 2.24 16.89 -4.01
CA GLU A 498 2.89 18.19 -3.71
C GLU A 498 4.23 18.06 -2.95
N LEU A 499 4.54 16.87 -2.40
CA LEU A 499 5.67 16.59 -1.52
C LEU A 499 6.93 16.03 -2.21
N GLY A 500 6.93 15.78 -3.52
CA GLY A 500 8.10 15.25 -4.24
C GLY A 500 8.22 15.66 -5.71
N GLU A 501 7.32 16.52 -6.19
CA GLU A 501 7.35 17.06 -7.55
C GLU A 501 8.06 18.42 -7.66
N HIS A 502 8.38 19.07 -6.54
CA HIS A 502 8.85 20.45 -6.51
C HIS A 502 10.08 20.63 -5.63
N LEU A 503 11.14 21.17 -6.22
CA LEU A 503 12.27 21.72 -5.48
C LEU A 503 11.76 22.77 -4.46
N GLY A 504 12.09 22.58 -3.18
CA GLY A 504 11.70 23.50 -2.10
C GLY A 504 10.42 23.14 -1.33
N ASN A 505 9.68 22.09 -1.74
CA ASN A 505 8.56 21.54 -0.95
C ASN A 505 8.99 20.36 -0.05
N ASP A 506 10.23 19.90 -0.17
CA ASP A 506 10.76 18.78 0.60
C ASP A 506 11.08 19.24 2.02
N TYR A 507 10.28 18.79 2.99
CA TYR A 507 10.66 18.89 4.40
C TYR A 507 11.77 17.87 4.67
N HIS A 508 13.04 18.32 4.56
CA HIS A 508 14.22 17.49 4.79
C HIS A 508 14.37 17.11 6.27
N PHE A 509 13.78 15.99 6.67
CA PHE A 509 14.06 15.37 7.95
C PHE A 509 15.19 14.35 7.77
N LYS A 510 16.39 14.64 8.29
CA LYS A 510 17.61 13.82 8.08
C LYS A 510 17.42 12.29 8.32
N PRO A 511 16.67 11.85 9.36
CA PRO A 511 16.37 10.42 9.53
C PRO A 511 15.57 9.78 8.37
N CYS A 512 14.69 10.54 7.70
CA CYS A 512 13.98 10.07 6.52
C CYS A 512 14.94 9.86 5.34
N ASP A 513 15.90 10.77 5.13
CA ASP A 513 16.88 10.68 4.04
C ASP A 513 17.75 9.42 4.16
N LYS A 514 18.22 9.09 5.38
CA LYS A 514 19.02 7.88 5.62
C LYS A 514 18.21 6.62 5.28
N LYS A 515 16.98 6.53 5.78
CA LYS A 515 16.08 5.40 5.53
C LYS A 515 15.78 5.19 4.03
N LEU A 516 15.60 6.29 3.29
CA LEU A 516 15.40 6.24 1.84
C LEU A 516 16.66 5.80 1.10
N LEU A 517 17.83 6.33 1.49
CA LEU A 517 19.10 5.95 0.87
C LEU A 517 19.45 4.48 1.15
N ASP A 518 19.23 4.00 2.37
CA ASP A 518 19.42 2.59 2.74
C ASP A 518 18.55 1.68 1.87
N HIS A 519 17.28 2.07 1.63
CA HIS A 519 16.40 1.35 0.70
C HIS A 519 16.96 1.33 -0.73
N LEU A 520 17.37 2.49 -1.26
CA LEU A 520 17.92 2.59 -2.60
C LEU A 520 19.20 1.76 -2.77
N ASN A 521 20.07 1.73 -1.76
CA ASN A 521 21.31 0.96 -1.77
C ASN A 521 21.08 -0.54 -1.62
N HIS A 522 20.01 -0.97 -0.97
CA HIS A 522 19.65 -2.39 -0.85
C HIS A 522 19.07 -2.98 -2.14
N TRP A 523 18.44 -2.15 -2.98
CA TRP A 523 17.70 -2.59 -4.15
C TRP A 523 18.54 -3.35 -5.19
N PRO A 524 19.76 -2.90 -5.58
CA PRO A 524 20.65 -3.67 -6.46
C PRO A 524 20.95 -5.08 -5.94
N SER A 525 21.24 -5.24 -4.65
CA SER A 525 21.54 -6.53 -4.03
C SER A 525 20.31 -7.45 -4.01
N ARG A 526 19.12 -6.89 -3.77
CA ARG A 526 17.83 -7.60 -3.84
C ARG A 526 17.52 -8.13 -5.24
N LEU A 527 17.96 -7.40 -6.27
CA LEU A 527 17.86 -7.80 -7.67
C LEU A 527 19.03 -8.67 -8.11
N HIS A 528 19.97 -9.02 -7.23
CA HIS A 528 21.17 -9.78 -7.57
C HIS A 528 21.95 -9.19 -8.76
N LEU A 529 21.98 -7.86 -8.89
CA LEU A 529 22.70 -7.23 -9.99
C LEU A 529 24.20 -7.51 -9.85
N SER A 530 24.82 -7.97 -10.93
CA SER A 530 26.27 -8.17 -11.01
C SER A 530 27.05 -6.93 -10.55
N PRO A 531 28.21 -7.02 -9.88
CA PRO A 531 29.00 -5.84 -9.45
C PRO A 531 29.49 -5.00 -10.63
N ILE A 532 29.53 -3.66 -10.52
CA ILE A 532 30.10 -2.81 -11.58
C ILE A 532 31.63 -2.97 -11.54
N GLU A 533 32.22 -3.47 -12.62
CA GLU A 533 33.68 -3.54 -12.77
C GLU A 533 34.21 -2.11 -13.02
N GLN A 534 35.06 -1.61 -12.14
CA GLN A 534 35.78 -0.36 -12.37
C GLN A 534 36.93 -0.64 -13.33
N SER A 535 36.95 0.01 -14.49
CA SER A 535 38.10 -0.07 -15.38
C SER A 535 39.30 0.57 -14.69
N ILE A 536 40.36 -0.20 -14.47
CA ILE A 536 41.65 0.26 -13.94
C ILE A 536 42.27 1.18 -14.99
N PHE A 537 41.97 2.48 -14.93
CA PHE A 537 42.64 3.51 -15.74
C PHE A 537 43.17 4.66 -14.86
N GLN A 538 43.53 4.36 -13.60
CA GLN A 538 44.08 5.35 -12.65
C GLN A 538 45.43 4.94 -12.03
N LYS A 539 46.21 4.09 -12.69
CA LYS A 539 47.61 3.81 -12.29
C LYS A 539 48.51 3.80 -13.51
N GLU A 540 48.79 4.96 -14.08
CA GLU A 540 49.92 5.10 -15.02
C GLU A 540 50.33 6.57 -15.30
N ASP A 541 50.02 7.51 -14.39
CA ASP A 541 50.53 8.91 -14.46
C ASP A 541 51.27 9.29 -13.16
N ASP A 542 52.10 8.38 -12.65
CA ASP A 542 53.15 8.67 -11.68
C ASP A 542 54.30 7.67 -11.93
N LEU A 543 55.14 7.96 -12.93
CA LEU A 543 56.51 7.45 -13.07
C LEU A 543 57.34 8.39 -13.95
#